data_AF-A0A399SQT8-F1
#
_entry.id   AF-A0A399SQT8-F1
#
_cell.length_a   1.000
_cell.length_b   1.000
_cell.length_c   1.000
_cell.angle_alpha   90.00
_cell.angle_beta   90.00
_cell.angle_gamma   90.00
#
_symmetry.space_group_name_H-M   'P 1'
#
loop_
_entity.id
_entity.type
_entity.pdbx_description
1 polymer ?
#
loop_
_entity_poly.entity_id
_entity_poly.type
_entity_poly.pdbx_seq_one_letter_code
_entity_poly.pdbx_strand_id
1 'polypeptide(L)'
;MTNAMVRALKWLQKAGPSDIVKTVPEAYLLGDRALYLAAWEKVREAISPDGTMPADGPATALRTLSEFDAEVKGKQIKLDQTFTNAFVQKANAKYK
;
A
#
# COMPACT_ATOMS: atom_id res chain seq x y z
N MET A 1 1.91 -10.25 11.33
CA MET A 1 2.02 -8.99 10.58
C MET A 1 0.95 -8.85 9.49
N THR A 2 0.96 -9.66 8.42
CA THR A 2 0.05 -9.51 7.25
C THR A 2 -1.43 -9.43 7.60
N ASN A 3 -1.92 -10.28 8.52
CA ASN A 3 -3.32 -10.24 8.96
C ASN A 3 -3.77 -8.88 9.48
N ALA A 4 -2.91 -8.19 10.26
CA ALA A 4 -3.24 -6.88 10.81
C ALA A 4 -3.25 -5.81 9.71
N MET A 5 -2.28 -5.86 8.79
CA MET A 5 -2.20 -4.96 7.64
C MET A 5 -3.43 -5.08 6.73
N VAL A 6 -3.81 -6.30 6.35
CA VAL A 6 -4.99 -6.54 5.51
C VAL A 6 -6.27 -6.00 6.18
N ARG A 7 -6.43 -6.22 7.48
CA ARG A 7 -7.57 -5.67 8.23
C ARG A 7 -7.57 -4.14 8.26
N ALA A 8 -6.41 -3.53 8.45
CA ALA A 8 -6.27 -2.07 8.43
C ALA A 8 -6.60 -1.50 7.04
N LEU A 9 -6.05 -2.08 5.96
CA LEU A 9 -6.35 -1.66 4.58
C LEU A 9 -7.84 -1.78 4.26
N LYS A 10 -8.48 -2.90 4.62
CA LYS A 10 -9.93 -3.08 4.46
C LYS A 10 -10.76 -2.12 5.30
N TRP A 11 -10.28 -1.75 6.49
CA TRP A 11 -10.93 -0.74 7.31
C TRP A 11 -10.85 0.64 6.66
N LEU A 12 -9.68 1.03 6.12
CA LEU A 12 -9.49 2.30 5.42
C LEU A 12 -10.44 2.48 4.22
N GLN A 13 -10.84 1.39 3.55
CA GLN A 13 -11.82 1.46 2.48
C GLN A 13 -13.22 1.91 2.95
N LYS A 14 -13.54 1.65 4.23
CA LYS A 14 -14.87 1.92 4.83
C LYS A 14 -14.86 3.11 5.79
N ALA A 15 -13.69 3.49 6.28
CA ALA A 15 -13.53 4.57 7.25
C ALA A 15 -13.98 5.91 6.66
N GLY A 16 -14.75 6.66 7.45
CA GLY A 16 -15.12 8.03 7.11
C GLY A 16 -14.03 9.04 7.51
N PRO A 17 -14.08 10.28 7.02
CA PRO A 17 -13.11 11.32 7.38
C PRO A 17 -12.97 11.54 8.90
N SER A 18 -14.05 11.42 9.66
CA SER A 18 -14.03 11.55 11.12
C SER A 18 -13.29 10.40 11.82
N ASP A 19 -13.33 9.19 11.27
CA ASP A 19 -12.63 8.03 11.81
C ASP A 19 -11.13 8.17 11.57
N ILE A 20 -10.73 8.58 10.35
CA ILE A 20 -9.33 8.76 9.96
C ILE A 20 -8.62 9.72 10.92
N VAL A 21 -9.16 10.92 11.16
CA VAL A 21 -8.52 11.91 12.04
C VAL A 21 -8.40 11.42 13.48
N LYS A 22 -9.36 10.63 13.97
CA LYS A 22 -9.32 10.08 15.34
C LYS A 22 -8.30 8.96 15.52
N THR A 23 -7.90 8.30 14.44
CA THR A 23 -6.97 7.16 14.50
C THR A 23 -5.50 7.53 14.47
N VAL A 24 -5.16 8.75 14.04
CA VAL A 24 -3.77 9.21 13.97
C VAL A 24 -3.43 10.13 15.15
N PRO A 25 -2.19 10.15 15.64
CA PRO A 25 -1.76 11.15 16.60
C PRO A 25 -1.99 12.57 16.07
N GLU A 26 -2.36 13.51 16.94
CA GLU A 26 -2.63 14.90 16.56
C GLU A 26 -1.45 15.55 15.81
N ALA A 27 -0.22 15.20 16.17
CA ALA A 27 0.99 15.67 15.49
C ALA A 27 1.03 15.35 13.98
N TYR A 28 0.35 14.28 13.53
CA TYR A 28 0.30 13.91 12.10
C TYR A 28 -0.62 14.82 11.29
N LEU A 29 -1.49 15.58 11.95
CA LEU A 29 -2.36 16.56 11.30
C LEU A 29 -1.60 17.85 10.94
N LEU A 30 -0.36 18.02 11.44
CA LEU A 30 0.50 19.17 11.18
C LEU A 30 -0.18 20.52 11.47
N GLY A 31 -1.06 20.54 12.48
CA GLY A 31 -1.82 21.74 12.89
C GLY A 31 -3.01 22.11 12.00
N ASP A 32 -3.25 21.39 10.89
CA ASP A 32 -4.38 21.64 10.00
C ASP A 32 -5.10 20.35 9.62
N ARG A 33 -6.19 20.08 10.35
CA ARG A 33 -7.06 18.92 10.14
C ARG A 33 -7.72 18.93 8.75
N ALA A 34 -8.12 20.11 8.26
CA ALA A 34 -8.83 20.22 6.99
C ALA A 34 -7.88 19.90 5.83
N LEU A 35 -6.65 20.43 5.89
CA LEU A 35 -5.60 20.13 4.93
C LEU A 35 -5.21 18.64 4.95
N TYR A 36 -5.08 18.05 6.14
CA TYR A 36 -4.81 16.62 6.28
C TYR A 36 -5.88 15.76 5.56
N LEU A 37 -7.16 16.06 5.79
CA LEU A 37 -8.26 15.34 5.14
C LEU A 37 -8.31 15.57 3.63
N ALA A 38 -8.01 16.78 3.16
CA ALA A 38 -7.91 17.05 1.73
C ALA A 38 -6.79 16.23 1.07
N ALA A 39 -5.62 16.12 1.73
CA ALA A 39 -4.52 15.30 1.27
C ALA A 39 -4.87 13.80 1.30
N TRP A 40 -5.54 13.34 2.35
CA TRP A 40 -6.04 11.96 2.48
C TRP A 40 -6.93 11.58 1.29
N GLU A 41 -7.94 12.39 0.96
CA GLU A 41 -8.83 12.11 -0.18
C GLU A 41 -8.07 12.04 -1.52
N LYS A 42 -6.99 12.81 -1.67
CA LYS A 42 -6.16 12.78 -2.90
C LYS A 42 -5.27 11.54 -3.02
N VAL A 43 -4.83 10.96 -1.90
CA VAL A 43 -3.94 9.78 -1.92
C VAL A 43 -4.71 8.46 -1.76
N ARG A 44 -5.98 8.51 -1.34
CA ARG A 44 -6.79 7.33 -1.02
C ARG A 44 -6.78 6.26 -2.11
N GLU A 45 -6.87 6.66 -3.37
CA GLU A 45 -6.88 5.74 -4.51
C GLU A 45 -5.55 5.00 -4.72
N ALA A 46 -4.44 5.54 -4.24
CA ALA A 46 -3.12 4.90 -4.31
C ALA A 46 -2.89 3.87 -3.19
N ILE A 47 -3.76 3.84 -2.17
CA ILE A 47 -3.66 2.90 -1.05
C ILE A 47 -4.29 1.57 -1.45
N SER A 48 -3.53 0.49 -1.32
CA SER A 48 -4.03 -0.86 -1.63
C SER A 48 -5.29 -1.20 -0.83
N PRO A 49 -6.35 -1.73 -1.46
CA PRO A 49 -7.59 -2.07 -0.77
C PRO A 49 -7.46 -3.28 0.16
N ASP A 50 -6.53 -4.19 -0.13
CA ASP A 50 -6.45 -5.50 0.53
C ASP A 50 -5.01 -6.02 0.70
N GLY A 51 -4.00 -5.27 0.26
CA GLY A 51 -2.59 -5.63 0.35
C GLY A 51 -2.09 -6.57 -0.75
N THR A 52 -2.92 -6.91 -1.75
CA THR A 52 -2.53 -7.79 -2.85
C THR A 52 -1.58 -7.07 -3.80
N MET A 53 -0.39 -7.64 -4.04
CA MET A 53 0.52 -7.14 -5.08
C MET A 53 -0.10 -7.40 -6.46
N PRO A 54 -0.27 -6.37 -7.32
CA PRO A 54 -0.74 -6.54 -8.69
C PRO A 54 0.20 -7.45 -9.50
N ALA A 55 -0.36 -8.22 -10.43
CA ALA A 55 0.40 -9.20 -11.22
C ALA A 55 1.50 -8.55 -12.09
N ASP A 56 1.26 -7.34 -12.56
CA ASP A 56 2.14 -6.54 -13.41
C ASP A 56 3.02 -5.54 -12.64
N GLY A 57 2.74 -5.33 -11.35
CA GLY A 57 3.44 -4.37 -10.50
C GLY A 57 4.95 -4.61 -10.45
N PRO A 58 5.42 -5.81 -10.03
CA PRO A 58 6.84 -6.12 -9.93
C PRO A 58 7.59 -6.02 -11.27
N ALA A 59 6.96 -6.45 -12.37
CA ALA A 59 7.57 -6.35 -13.70
C ALA A 59 7.67 -4.89 -14.17
N THR A 60 6.67 -4.07 -13.85
CA THR A 60 6.69 -2.63 -14.13
C THR A 60 7.77 -1.92 -13.34
N ALA A 61 7.89 -2.18 -12.04
CA ALA A 61 8.96 -1.63 -11.21
C ALA A 61 10.36 -2.00 -11.74
N LEU A 62 10.57 -3.27 -12.11
CA LEU A 62 11.84 -3.72 -12.68
C LEU A 62 12.16 -3.02 -14.01
N ARG A 63 11.18 -2.90 -14.90
CA ARG A 63 11.35 -2.20 -16.18
C ARG A 63 11.76 -0.74 -15.96
N THR A 64 11.05 -0.03 -15.09
CA THR A 64 11.35 1.37 -14.75
C THR A 64 12.74 1.54 -14.16
N LEU A 65 13.11 0.74 -13.15
CA LEU A 65 14.45 0.82 -12.55
C LEU A 65 15.55 0.48 -13.56
N SER A 66 15.31 -0.47 -14.48
CA SER A 66 16.29 -0.85 -15.50
C SER A 66 16.64 0.28 -16.47
N GLU A 67 15.80 1.31 -16.58
CA GLU A 67 16.05 2.45 -17.47
C GLU A 67 17.16 3.39 -16.93
N PHE A 68 17.28 3.54 -15.61
CA PHE A 68 18.16 4.56 -15.02
C PHE A 68 19.03 4.09 -13.83
N ASP A 69 18.67 3.00 -13.15
CA ASP A 69 19.45 2.50 -12.02
C ASP A 69 20.58 1.58 -12.52
N ALA A 70 21.82 2.03 -12.36
CA ALA A 70 23.02 1.29 -12.77
C ALA A 70 23.20 -0.04 -12.01
N GLU A 71 22.65 -0.17 -10.80
CA GLU A 71 22.70 -1.42 -10.03
C GLU A 71 21.64 -2.42 -10.49
N VAL A 72 20.63 -2.01 -11.25
CA VAL A 72 19.56 -2.88 -11.76
C VAL A 72 19.76 -3.18 -13.25
N LYS A 73 20.24 -2.21 -14.01
CA LYS A 73 20.39 -2.28 -15.46
C LYS A 73 21.21 -3.49 -15.90
N GLY A 74 20.63 -4.30 -16.78
CA GLY A 74 21.27 -5.48 -17.36
C GLY A 74 21.35 -6.71 -16.43
N LYS A 75 20.88 -6.62 -15.18
CA LYS A 75 20.85 -7.77 -14.27
C LYS A 75 19.63 -8.65 -14.51
N GLN A 76 19.85 -9.95 -14.41
CA GLN A 76 18.79 -10.96 -14.44
C GLN A 76 18.15 -11.07 -13.04
N ILE A 77 17.00 -10.43 -12.84
CA ILE A 77 16.27 -10.44 -11.56
C ILE A 77 15.09 -11.40 -11.63
N LYS A 78 15.06 -12.37 -10.70
CA LYS A 78 13.99 -13.35 -10.54
C LYS A 78 12.87 -12.79 -9.66
N LEU A 79 11.83 -12.23 -10.29
CA LEU A 79 10.74 -11.53 -9.59
C LEU A 79 9.95 -12.43 -8.62
N ASP A 80 9.86 -13.73 -8.89
CA ASP A 80 9.24 -14.71 -7.99
C ASP A 80 9.97 -14.86 -6.64
N GLN A 81 11.19 -14.34 -6.53
CA GLN A 81 11.99 -14.32 -5.30
C GLN A 81 11.96 -12.96 -4.60
N THR A 82 11.36 -11.92 -5.20
CA THR A 82 11.36 -10.56 -4.63
C THR A 82 10.06 -10.22 -3.91
N PHE A 83 8.97 -10.94 -4.18
CA PHE A 83 7.69 -10.74 -3.51
C PHE A 83 6.87 -12.05 -3.46
N THR A 84 5.84 -12.07 -2.62
CA THR A 84 4.86 -13.16 -2.63
C THR A 84 3.49 -12.68 -2.15
N ASN A 85 2.43 -13.20 -2.78
CA ASN A 85 1.05 -12.99 -2.34
C ASN A 85 0.54 -14.14 -1.42
N ALA A 86 1.36 -15.13 -1.08
CA ALA A 86 0.89 -16.30 -0.32
C ALA A 86 0.29 -15.93 1.06
N PHE A 87 0.84 -14.91 1.72
CA PHE A 87 0.36 -14.46 3.04
C PHE A 87 -0.91 -13.60 2.94
N VAL A 88 -0.96 -12.69 1.96
CA VAL A 88 -2.14 -11.82 1.77
C VAL A 88 -3.34 -12.64 1.31
N GLN A 89 -3.14 -13.65 0.47
CA GLN A 89 -4.20 -14.59 0.08
C GLN A 89 -4.81 -15.30 1.29
N LYS A 90 -3.98 -15.82 2.20
CA LYS A 90 -4.45 -16.45 3.45
C LYS A 90 -5.19 -15.45 4.35
N ALA A 91 -4.69 -14.22 4.46
CA ALA A 91 -5.32 -13.18 5.26
C ALA A 91 -6.68 -12.75 4.68
N ASN A 92 -6.76 -12.54 3.37
CA ASN A 92 -8.01 -12.19 2.68
C ASN A 92 -9.05 -13.29 2.73
N ALA A 93 -8.63 -14.56 2.67
CA ALA A 93 -9.52 -15.69 2.86
C ALA A 93 -10.09 -15.74 4.30
N LYS A 94 -9.28 -15.38 5.31
CA LYS A 94 -9.67 -15.36 6.72
C LYS A 94 -10.56 -14.16 7.10
N TYR A 95 -10.29 -12.99 6.52
CA TYR A 95 -10.94 -11.73 6.87
C TYR A 95 -11.63 -11.14 5.63
N LYS A 96 -12.80 -11.66 5.26
CA LYS A 96 -13.53 -11.23 4.06
C LYS A 96 -14.01 -9.79 4.16
#